data_AF-A0A8H7QN46-F1
#
_entry.id   AF-A0A8H7QN46-F1
#
_cell.length_a   1.000
_cell.length_b   1.000
_cell.length_c   1.000
_cell.angle_alpha   90.00
_cell.angle_beta   90.00
_cell.angle_gamma   90.00
#
_symmetry.space_group_name_H-M   'P 1'
#
loop_
_entity.id
_entity.type
_entity.pdbx_description
1 polymer ?
#
loop_
_entity_poly.entity_id
_entity_poly.type
_entity_poly.pdbx_seq_one_letter_code
_entity_poly.pdbx_strand_id
1 'polypeptide(L)'
;MANTLDFLLLPVISTITAASVYRPCRGSKLHNVKVSDLFNYCSMGHFLLPKVPTELSIEFKYIGAIFHKHIRTGSANFEPFFRRCLQPSALNFFAPTDRATIQLSLNFTAFLNNLSVHSPAMQVEFSKHQVKSFRRMLVNATMHRVRSSLAPSAAAWSRFWALSLTFVQRNVPLRLLHQKVNTRLQMSIYNSELYQANCLFCLQDSVIIPHFFFFCPIKSSFWIQLIDEFLWPGITIQEIQAALTTLNFERISVKPFCPYAPIVILIIAISELWKSRWRFVVDQIPFHPNIVVSATSAALKKRFAEDHLSDFQ
;
A
#
# COMPACT_ATOMS: atom_id res chain seq x y z
N MET A 1 14.07 8.48 -18.50
CA MET A 1 13.00 9.48 -18.76
C MET A 1 11.82 8.76 -19.36
N ALA A 2 10.71 8.72 -18.65
CA ALA A 2 9.44 8.27 -19.21
C ALA A 2 8.59 9.53 -19.39
N ASN A 3 8.34 9.92 -20.64
CA ASN A 3 7.60 11.14 -20.95
C ASN A 3 6.17 10.98 -20.43
N THR A 4 5.50 12.06 -20.03
CA THR A 4 4.06 11.99 -19.67
C THR A 4 3.20 11.52 -20.85
N LEU A 5 3.79 11.39 -22.03
CA LEU A 5 3.23 10.87 -23.27
C LEU A 5 3.54 9.37 -23.51
N ASP A 6 4.21 8.68 -22.59
CA ASP A 6 4.60 7.28 -22.77
C ASP A 6 3.39 6.34 -22.84
N PHE A 7 2.24 6.75 -22.30
CA PHE A 7 0.99 6.01 -22.49
C PHE A 7 0.55 6.00 -23.96
N LEU A 8 0.99 6.96 -24.78
CA LEU A 8 0.76 6.96 -26.23
C LEU A 8 1.52 5.81 -26.92
N LEU A 9 2.60 5.31 -26.32
CA LEU A 9 3.38 4.20 -26.83
C LEU A 9 2.81 2.83 -26.44
N LEU A 10 1.82 2.81 -25.56
CA LEU A 10 1.21 1.56 -25.10
C LEU A 10 0.38 0.91 -26.21
N PRO A 11 0.33 -0.43 -26.27
CA PRO A 11 -0.58 -1.13 -27.16
C PRO A 11 -2.03 -0.78 -26.84
N VAL A 12 -2.84 -0.44 -27.85
CA VAL A 12 -4.27 -0.10 -27.69
C VAL A 12 -5.02 -1.18 -26.93
N ILE A 13 -4.69 -2.46 -27.15
CA ILE A 13 -5.38 -3.55 -26.48
C ILE A 13 -5.16 -3.58 -24.96
N SER A 14 -4.03 -3.04 -24.48
CA SER A 14 -3.73 -2.95 -23.05
C SER A 14 -4.59 -1.91 -22.31
N THR A 15 -5.29 -1.07 -23.08
CA THR A 15 -6.19 -0.03 -22.54
C THR A 15 -7.61 -0.54 -22.30
N ILE A 16 -7.95 -1.72 -22.83
CA ILE A 16 -9.29 -2.31 -22.82
C ILE A 16 -9.43 -3.28 -21.64
N THR A 17 -10.55 -3.19 -20.92
CA THR A 17 -10.87 -4.09 -19.80
C THR A 17 -11.12 -5.51 -20.29
N ALA A 18 -10.71 -6.49 -19.47
CA ALA A 18 -11.04 -7.90 -19.67
C ALA A 18 -12.56 -8.20 -19.69
N ALA A 19 -13.37 -7.30 -19.14
CA ALA A 19 -14.84 -7.36 -19.13
C ALA A 19 -15.50 -6.89 -20.44
N SER A 20 -14.72 -6.43 -21.43
CA SER A 20 -15.25 -5.99 -22.71
C SER A 20 -15.77 -7.16 -23.55
N VAL A 21 -16.91 -6.96 -24.21
CA VAL A 21 -17.49 -7.92 -25.16
C VAL A 21 -16.61 -8.00 -26.43
N TYR A 22 -16.01 -6.87 -26.80
CA TYR A 22 -15.03 -6.80 -27.87
C TYR A 22 -13.74 -7.52 -27.48
N ARG A 23 -13.48 -8.66 -28.15
CA ARG A 23 -12.22 -9.41 -28.03
C ARG A 23 -11.52 -9.48 -29.39
N PRO A 24 -10.39 -8.78 -29.58
CA PRO A 24 -9.62 -8.89 -30.80
C PRO A 24 -9.12 -10.32 -30.98
N CYS A 25 -9.30 -10.90 -32.16
CA CYS A 25 -8.75 -12.22 -32.48
C CYS A 25 -7.24 -12.24 -32.22
N ARG A 26 -6.73 -13.37 -31.69
CA ARG A 26 -5.28 -13.59 -31.55
C ARG A 26 -4.66 -13.54 -32.96
N GLY A 27 -3.78 -12.56 -33.19
CA GLY A 27 -3.19 -12.30 -34.51
C GLY A 27 -3.79 -11.10 -35.27
N SER A 28 -4.79 -10.39 -34.71
CA SER A 28 -5.25 -9.14 -35.31
C SER A 28 -4.13 -8.08 -35.30
N LYS A 29 -4.07 -7.23 -36.34
CA LYS A 29 -3.07 -6.14 -36.36
C LYS A 29 -3.27 -5.14 -35.22
N LEU A 30 -4.44 -5.12 -34.56
CA LEU A 30 -4.73 -4.29 -33.39
C LEU A 30 -3.77 -4.54 -32.22
N HIS A 31 -3.20 -5.75 -32.10
CA HIS A 31 -2.19 -6.05 -31.06
C HIS A 31 -0.90 -5.23 -31.25
N ASN A 32 -0.63 -4.74 -32.46
CA ASN A 32 0.53 -3.93 -32.80
C ASN A 32 0.22 -2.43 -32.87
N VAL A 33 -1.05 -2.04 -32.72
CA VAL A 33 -1.48 -0.64 -32.78
C VAL A 33 -1.23 0.02 -31.43
N LYS A 34 -0.58 1.18 -31.44
CA LYS A 34 -0.35 2.01 -30.25
C LYS A 34 -1.46 3.03 -30.04
N VAL A 35 -1.58 3.53 -28.81
CA VAL A 35 -2.56 4.57 -28.49
C VAL A 35 -2.36 5.82 -29.35
N SER A 36 -1.11 6.21 -29.65
CA SER A 36 -0.78 7.30 -30.59
C SER A 36 -1.35 7.13 -32.00
N ASP A 37 -1.56 5.89 -32.42
CA ASP A 37 -1.95 5.60 -33.80
C ASP A 37 -3.45 5.84 -34.01
N LEU A 38 -4.23 5.73 -32.93
CA LEU A 38 -5.69 5.89 -32.93
C LEU A 38 -6.19 7.14 -32.21
N PHE A 39 -5.38 7.74 -31.32
CA PHE A 39 -5.76 8.90 -30.52
C PHE A 39 -4.76 10.04 -30.66
N ASN A 40 -5.28 11.26 -30.71
CA ASN A 40 -4.54 12.50 -30.56
C ASN A 40 -4.55 12.93 -29.09
N TYR A 41 -3.45 13.54 -28.65
CA TYR A 41 -3.39 14.16 -27.33
C TYR A 41 -3.74 15.65 -27.44
N CYS A 42 -4.79 16.08 -26.74
CA CYS A 42 -5.14 17.48 -26.61
C CYS A 42 -4.32 18.12 -25.48
N SER A 43 -3.38 19.00 -25.84
CA SER A 43 -2.50 19.67 -24.88
C SER A 43 -3.23 20.68 -23.98
N MET A 44 -4.33 21.28 -24.45
CA MET A 44 -5.07 22.32 -23.71
C MET A 44 -5.96 21.79 -22.59
N GLY A 45 -6.37 20.52 -22.65
CA GLY A 45 -7.21 19.88 -21.62
C GLY A 45 -6.64 18.56 -21.08
N HIS A 46 -5.42 18.20 -21.48
CA HIS A 46 -4.70 16.99 -21.11
C HIS A 46 -5.51 15.69 -21.27
N PHE A 47 -6.21 15.53 -22.39
CA PHE A 47 -7.05 14.36 -22.68
C PHE A 47 -6.83 13.81 -24.09
N LEU A 48 -7.28 12.58 -24.30
CA LEU A 48 -7.19 11.84 -25.55
C LEU A 48 -8.44 12.04 -26.39
N LEU A 49 -8.24 12.33 -27.67
CA LEU A 49 -9.27 12.46 -28.67
C LEU A 49 -9.12 11.35 -29.72
N PRO A 50 -10.17 10.58 -30.03
CA PRO A 50 -10.11 9.62 -31.13
C PRO A 50 -9.79 10.36 -32.44
N LYS A 51 -8.80 9.87 -33.18
CA LYS A 51 -8.48 10.38 -34.51
C LYS A 51 -9.67 10.19 -35.45
N VAL A 52 -9.93 11.20 -36.28
CA VAL A 52 -10.94 11.08 -37.33
C VAL A 52 -10.42 10.20 -38.48
N PRO A 53 -11.29 9.62 -39.33
CA PRO A 53 -10.87 8.69 -40.39
C PRO A 53 -9.86 9.27 -41.40
N THR A 54 -9.78 10.60 -41.51
CA THR A 54 -8.81 11.32 -42.34
C THR A 54 -7.44 11.45 -41.69
N GLU A 55 -7.34 11.32 -40.37
CA GLU A 55 -6.09 11.41 -39.57
C GLU A 55 -5.45 10.04 -39.31
N LEU A 56 -6.16 8.94 -39.61
CA LEU A 56 -5.64 7.59 -39.43
C LEU A 56 -4.70 7.22 -40.58
N SER A 57 -3.53 6.66 -40.24
CA SER A 57 -2.63 6.06 -41.21
C SER A 57 -3.35 4.98 -42.02
N ILE A 58 -3.02 4.86 -43.32
CA ILE A 58 -3.65 3.90 -44.25
C ILE A 58 -3.63 2.48 -43.68
N GLU A 59 -2.55 2.10 -43.00
CA GLU A 59 -2.35 0.79 -42.37
C GLU A 59 -3.37 0.47 -41.27
N PHE A 60 -3.88 1.49 -40.57
CA PHE A 60 -4.75 1.35 -39.41
C PHE A 60 -6.16 1.92 -39.62
N LYS A 61 -6.45 2.48 -40.80
CA LYS A 61 -7.72 3.16 -41.09
C LYS A 61 -8.94 2.26 -40.89
N TYR A 62 -8.91 1.04 -41.44
CA TYR A 62 -10.01 0.08 -41.31
C TYR A 62 -10.17 -0.44 -39.87
N ILE A 63 -9.06 -0.83 -39.24
CA ILE A 63 -9.05 -1.43 -37.90
C ILE A 63 -9.36 -0.39 -36.82
N GLY A 64 -8.81 0.82 -36.96
CA GLY A 64 -9.11 1.97 -36.10
C GLY A 64 -10.56 2.40 -36.19
N ALA A 65 -11.15 2.42 -37.39
CA ALA A 65 -12.58 2.73 -37.56
C ALA A 65 -13.50 1.69 -36.89
N ILE A 66 -13.20 0.40 -37.04
CA ILE A 66 -13.91 -0.69 -36.35
C ILE A 66 -13.76 -0.55 -34.84
N PHE A 67 -12.54 -0.29 -34.36
CA PHE A 67 -12.27 -0.13 -32.95
C PHE A 67 -13.01 1.07 -32.34
N HIS A 68 -12.97 2.23 -32.99
CA HIS A 68 -13.72 3.43 -32.59
C HIS A 68 -15.24 3.19 -32.61
N LYS A 69 -15.75 2.39 -33.56
CA LYS A 69 -17.15 1.97 -33.57
C LYS A 69 -17.49 1.16 -32.32
N HIS A 70 -16.67 0.18 -31.95
CA HIS A 70 -16.90 -0.63 -30.75
C HIS A 70 -16.78 0.14 -29.44
N ILE A 71 -15.93 1.16 -29.38
CA ILE A 71 -15.90 2.10 -28.24
C ILE A 71 -17.22 2.87 -28.17
N ARG A 72 -17.67 3.44 -29.31
CA ARG A 72 -18.90 4.24 -29.37
C ARG A 72 -20.15 3.43 -29.03
N THR A 73 -20.20 2.16 -29.43
CA THR A 73 -21.32 1.25 -29.12
C THR A 73 -21.21 0.62 -27.73
N GLY A 74 -20.18 0.95 -26.94
CA GLY A 74 -19.98 0.42 -25.58
C GLY A 74 -19.54 -1.05 -25.53
N SER A 75 -19.19 -1.65 -26.67
CA SER A 75 -18.75 -3.05 -26.75
C SER A 75 -17.29 -3.21 -26.29
N ALA A 76 -16.46 -2.17 -26.44
CA ALA A 76 -15.10 -2.07 -25.92
C ALA A 76 -15.04 -1.06 -24.78
N ASN A 77 -14.76 -1.52 -23.55
CA ASN A 77 -14.70 -0.70 -22.35
C ASN A 77 -13.25 -0.46 -21.94
N PHE A 78 -12.86 0.80 -21.76
CA PHE A 78 -11.53 1.16 -21.26
C PHE A 78 -11.34 0.86 -19.78
N GLU A 79 -10.13 0.48 -19.40
CA GLU A 79 -9.68 0.41 -18.01
C GLU A 79 -9.92 1.76 -17.31
N PRO A 80 -10.23 1.78 -15.99
CA PRO A 80 -10.60 3.00 -15.28
C PRO A 80 -9.60 4.15 -15.43
N PHE A 81 -8.31 3.82 -15.54
CA PHE A 81 -7.25 4.80 -15.83
C PHE A 81 -7.43 5.47 -17.19
N PHE A 82 -7.55 4.69 -18.28
CA PHE A 82 -7.68 5.24 -19.64
C PHE A 82 -9.02 5.91 -19.89
N ARG A 83 -10.08 5.49 -19.20
CA ARG A 83 -11.38 6.17 -19.25
C ARG A 83 -11.28 7.61 -18.77
N ARG A 84 -10.48 7.87 -17.73
CA ARG A 84 -10.21 9.24 -17.24
C ARG A 84 -9.40 10.05 -18.25
N CYS A 85 -8.49 9.42 -18.99
CA CYS A 85 -7.72 10.08 -20.04
C CYS A 85 -8.57 10.56 -21.23
N LEU A 86 -9.82 10.10 -21.39
CA LEU A 86 -10.72 10.53 -22.47
C LEU A 86 -11.59 11.73 -22.09
N GLN A 87 -11.50 12.19 -20.84
CA GLN A 87 -12.28 13.32 -20.33
C GLN A 87 -11.36 14.52 -20.13
N PRO A 88 -11.79 15.74 -20.50
CA PRO A 88 -11.05 16.96 -20.15
C PRO A 88 -10.83 17.02 -18.65
N SER A 89 -9.59 17.19 -18.23
CA SER A 89 -9.25 17.37 -16.82
C SER A 89 -8.97 18.84 -16.56
N ALA A 90 -9.67 19.45 -15.60
CA ALA A 90 -9.37 20.80 -15.13
C ALA A 90 -8.04 20.88 -14.34
N LEU A 91 -7.42 19.74 -14.07
CA LEU A 91 -6.12 19.65 -13.41
C LEU A 91 -5.02 19.95 -14.43
N ASN A 92 -4.81 21.24 -14.71
CA ASN A 92 -3.47 21.76 -14.97
C ASN A 92 -2.64 21.43 -13.72
N PHE A 93 -2.03 20.25 -13.67
CA PHE A 93 -1.26 19.91 -12.49
C PHE A 93 -0.03 20.80 -12.36
N PHE A 94 0.46 21.47 -13.41
CA PHE A 94 1.69 22.27 -13.35
C PHE A 94 1.66 23.46 -14.31
N ALA A 95 2.17 24.62 -13.86
CA ALA A 95 2.40 25.75 -14.73
C ALA A 95 3.45 25.38 -15.81
N PRO A 96 3.42 25.97 -17.01
CA PRO A 96 4.38 25.68 -18.08
C PRO A 96 5.85 25.83 -17.64
N THR A 97 6.09 26.70 -16.67
CA THR A 97 7.40 26.98 -16.05
C THR A 97 7.90 25.86 -15.15
N ASP A 98 7.00 25.13 -14.48
CA ASP A 98 7.36 24.07 -13.52
C ASP A 98 7.64 22.73 -14.20
N ARG A 99 7.29 22.64 -15.50
CA ARG A 99 7.36 21.43 -16.31
C ARG A 99 8.79 20.88 -16.42
N ALA A 100 9.79 21.75 -16.60
CA ALA A 100 11.20 21.35 -16.70
C ALA A 100 11.73 20.79 -15.37
N THR A 101 11.43 21.47 -14.26
CA THR A 101 11.84 21.06 -12.90
C THR A 101 11.19 19.75 -12.47
N ILE A 102 9.94 19.52 -12.89
CA ILE A 102 9.17 18.32 -12.54
C ILE A 102 9.52 17.15 -13.47
N GLN A 103 9.85 17.39 -14.73
CA GLN A 103 10.42 16.36 -15.62
C GLN A 103 11.81 15.91 -15.18
N LEU A 104 12.59 16.80 -14.56
CA LEU A 104 13.86 16.46 -13.92
C LEU A 104 13.66 15.60 -12.66
N SER A 105 12.59 15.82 -11.88
CA SER A 105 12.31 15.05 -10.66
C SER A 105 11.56 13.73 -10.90
N LEU A 106 10.70 13.66 -11.93
CA LEU A 106 9.97 12.47 -12.36
C LEU A 106 10.76 11.66 -13.41
N ASN A 107 11.98 11.27 -13.09
CA ASN A 107 12.72 10.35 -13.93
C ASN A 107 12.34 8.90 -13.60
N PHE A 108 12.04 8.06 -14.61
CA PHE A 108 11.96 6.60 -14.43
C PHE A 108 13.27 6.02 -13.87
N THR A 109 14.39 6.72 -14.08
CA THR A 109 15.66 6.44 -13.40
C THR A 109 15.59 6.76 -11.92
N ALA A 110 14.84 7.77 -11.45
CA ALA A 110 14.59 7.98 -10.02
C ALA A 110 13.73 6.86 -9.43
N PHE A 111 12.75 6.32 -10.17
CA PHE A 111 12.02 5.11 -9.79
C PHE A 111 12.92 3.85 -9.78
N LEU A 112 13.77 3.65 -10.79
CA LEU A 112 14.75 2.54 -10.86
C LEU A 112 15.89 2.69 -9.84
N ASN A 113 16.34 3.91 -9.54
CA ASN A 113 17.30 4.27 -8.49
C ASN A 113 16.66 4.05 -7.11
N ASN A 114 15.40 4.45 -6.95
CA ASN A 114 14.55 4.13 -5.80
C ASN A 114 14.10 2.67 -5.79
N LEU A 115 14.46 1.85 -6.77
CA LEU A 115 14.42 0.38 -6.74
C LEU A 115 15.83 -0.24 -6.71
N SER A 116 16.90 0.57 -6.80
CA SER A 116 18.32 0.20 -6.90
C SER A 116 18.61 -0.95 -7.86
N VAL A 117 18.00 -0.95 -9.05
CA VAL A 117 18.23 -1.97 -10.10
C VAL A 117 19.50 -1.68 -10.92
N HIS A 118 20.43 -0.90 -10.37
CA HIS A 118 21.72 -0.61 -11.02
C HIS A 118 22.79 -1.51 -10.43
N SER A 119 22.84 -2.75 -10.93
CA SER A 119 24.12 -3.46 -11.01
C SER A 119 24.54 -3.45 -12.48
N PRO A 120 25.77 -3.01 -12.81
CA PRO A 120 26.28 -3.04 -14.19
C PRO A 120 26.40 -4.47 -14.74
N ALA A 121 26.17 -5.51 -13.91
CA ALA A 121 26.06 -6.90 -14.32
C ALA A 121 24.72 -7.26 -15.00
N MET A 122 23.73 -6.37 -15.02
CA MET A 122 22.46 -6.59 -15.72
C MET A 122 22.42 -5.81 -17.03
N GLN A 123 23.27 -6.22 -17.98
CA GLN A 123 22.85 -6.16 -19.38
C GLN A 123 21.70 -7.16 -19.53
N VAL A 124 20.49 -6.68 -19.26
CA VAL A 124 19.28 -7.44 -19.58
C VAL A 124 19.19 -7.42 -21.09
N GLU A 125 19.79 -8.42 -21.73
CA GLU A 125 19.22 -8.91 -22.98
C GLU A 125 17.75 -9.18 -22.66
N PHE A 126 16.86 -8.34 -23.20
CA PHE A 126 15.43 -8.54 -23.16
C PHE A 126 15.09 -9.76 -24.02
N SER A 127 15.62 -10.92 -23.63
CA SER A 127 15.24 -12.20 -24.16
C SER A 127 13.81 -12.46 -23.72
N LYS A 128 12.99 -12.69 -24.73
CA LYS A 128 11.55 -12.89 -24.71
C LYS A 128 11.05 -13.63 -23.46
N HIS A 129 10.12 -12.95 -22.79
CA HIS A 129 9.03 -13.54 -22.02
C HIS A 129 9.40 -14.48 -20.87
N GLN A 130 9.24 -13.97 -19.64
CA GLN A 130 8.33 -14.58 -18.66
C GLN A 130 8.10 -13.63 -17.50
N VAL A 131 6.84 -13.23 -17.28
CA VAL A 131 6.39 -12.44 -16.12
C VAL A 131 6.89 -13.05 -14.80
N LYS A 132 7.04 -14.37 -14.73
CA LYS A 132 7.63 -15.07 -13.59
C LYS A 132 9.10 -14.71 -13.34
N SER A 133 9.92 -14.58 -14.38
CA SER A 133 11.33 -14.20 -14.26
C SER A 133 11.48 -12.78 -13.75
N PHE A 134 10.72 -11.84 -14.35
CA PHE A 134 10.70 -10.44 -13.90
C PHE A 134 10.17 -10.30 -12.46
N ARG A 135 9.11 -11.03 -12.08
CA ARG A 135 8.61 -11.06 -10.70
C ARG A 135 9.64 -11.64 -9.72
N ARG A 136 10.33 -12.71 -10.08
CA ARG A 136 11.38 -13.33 -9.25
C ARG A 136 12.56 -12.38 -9.06
N MET A 137 12.94 -11.67 -10.13
CA MET A 137 13.98 -10.66 -10.10
C MET A 137 13.58 -9.46 -9.23
N LEU A 138 12.33 -8.98 -9.34
CA LEU A 138 11.79 -7.94 -8.46
C LEU A 138 11.77 -8.40 -6.99
N VAL A 139 11.35 -9.63 -6.71
CA VAL A 139 11.38 -10.21 -5.35
C VAL A 139 12.81 -10.25 -4.83
N ASN A 140 13.78 -10.72 -5.61
CA ASN A 140 15.18 -10.76 -5.17
C ASN A 140 15.77 -9.35 -4.96
N ALA A 141 15.50 -8.40 -5.87
CA ALA A 141 15.96 -7.02 -5.75
C ALA A 141 15.30 -6.27 -4.58
N THR A 142 14.03 -6.56 -4.28
CA THR A 142 13.34 -6.00 -3.09
C THR A 142 13.72 -6.70 -1.80
N MET A 143 14.06 -7.99 -1.83
CA MET A 143 14.61 -8.74 -0.68
C MET A 143 15.96 -8.16 -0.24
N HIS A 144 16.83 -7.75 -1.17
CA HIS A 144 18.08 -7.04 -0.84
C HIS A 144 17.87 -5.64 -0.23
N ARG A 145 16.66 -5.07 -0.32
CA ARG A 145 16.26 -3.78 0.27
C ARG A 145 15.48 -3.91 1.57
N VAL A 146 15.06 -5.12 1.94
CA VAL A 146 14.86 -5.46 3.35
C VAL A 146 16.27 -5.53 3.95
N ARG A 147 16.88 -4.36 4.17
CA ARG A 147 18.19 -4.26 4.82
C ARG A 147 18.11 -5.07 6.10
N SER A 148 18.94 -6.11 6.11
CA SER A 148 19.27 -6.98 7.21
C SER A 148 19.65 -6.15 8.44
N SER A 149 18.74 -6.09 9.40
CA SER A 149 18.99 -5.83 10.83
C SER A 149 17.68 -5.86 11.63
N LEU A 150 16.53 -5.58 10.99
CA LEU A 150 15.21 -5.50 11.65
C LEU A 150 14.20 -6.58 11.23
N ALA A 151 14.54 -7.44 10.25
CA ALA A 151 13.64 -8.53 9.86
C ALA A 151 13.58 -9.58 10.98
N PRO A 152 12.39 -10.02 11.41
CA PRO A 152 12.28 -11.06 12.43
C PRO A 152 13.00 -12.34 12.01
N SER A 153 13.69 -12.98 12.96
CA SER A 153 14.33 -14.27 12.71
C SER A 153 13.31 -15.37 12.42
N ALA A 154 13.73 -16.47 11.80
CA ALA A 154 12.86 -17.63 11.57
C ALA A 154 12.26 -18.17 12.89
N ALA A 155 13.04 -18.15 13.97
CA ALA A 155 12.56 -18.52 15.30
C ALA A 155 11.52 -17.54 15.84
N ALA A 156 11.70 -16.23 15.63
CA ALA A 156 10.72 -15.22 16.02
C ALA A 156 9.39 -15.39 15.26
N TRP A 157 9.45 -15.69 13.96
CA TRP A 157 8.28 -16.04 13.16
C TRP A 157 7.59 -17.30 13.65
N SER A 158 8.36 -18.36 13.92
CA SER A 158 7.80 -19.62 14.44
C SER A 158 7.05 -19.40 15.75
N ARG A 159 7.65 -18.67 16.71
CA ARG A 159 6.99 -18.29 17.96
C ARG A 159 5.71 -17.49 17.72
N PHE A 160 5.74 -16.51 16.83
CA PHE A 160 4.56 -15.69 16.51
C PHE A 160 3.41 -16.53 15.95
N TRP A 161 3.71 -17.47 15.04
CA TRP A 161 2.69 -18.33 14.42
C TRP A 161 2.14 -19.40 15.38
N ALA A 162 2.94 -19.84 16.35
CA ALA A 162 2.52 -20.77 17.38
C ALA A 162 1.50 -20.17 18.37
N LEU A 163 1.37 -18.85 18.45
CA LEU A 163 0.40 -18.20 19.33
C LEU A 163 -1.04 -18.42 18.84
N SER A 164 -1.93 -18.83 19.73
CA SER A 164 -3.39 -18.90 19.55
C SER A 164 -4.05 -17.52 19.43
N LEU A 165 -3.77 -16.77 18.36
CA LEU A 165 -4.28 -15.42 18.13
C LEU A 165 -5.52 -15.43 17.23
N THR A 166 -6.41 -14.46 17.42
CA THR A 166 -7.48 -14.21 16.45
C THR A 166 -6.91 -13.63 15.15
N PHE A 167 -7.69 -13.67 14.07
CA PHE A 167 -7.29 -13.07 12.79
C PHE A 167 -6.90 -11.59 12.92
N VAL A 168 -7.69 -10.80 13.66
CA VAL A 168 -7.40 -9.37 13.88
C VAL A 168 -6.09 -9.18 14.63
N GLN A 169 -5.87 -9.97 15.69
CA GLN A 169 -4.66 -9.92 16.50
C GLN A 169 -3.39 -10.29 15.72
N ARG A 170 -3.48 -11.16 14.71
CA ARG A 170 -2.35 -11.46 13.81
C ARG A 170 -2.16 -10.39 12.74
N ASN A 171 -3.25 -9.92 12.15
CA ASN A 171 -3.22 -9.01 11.00
C ASN A 171 -2.58 -7.66 11.34
N VAL A 172 -2.83 -7.11 12.53
CA VAL A 172 -2.30 -5.79 12.92
C VAL A 172 -0.76 -5.78 13.04
N PRO A 173 -0.12 -6.68 13.83
CA PRO A 173 1.34 -6.80 13.86
C PRO A 173 1.95 -7.08 12.49
N LEU A 174 1.32 -7.94 11.67
CA LEU A 174 1.79 -8.21 10.31
C LEU A 174 1.82 -6.96 9.45
N ARG A 175 0.77 -6.13 9.52
CA ARG A 175 0.73 -4.85 8.80
C ARG A 175 1.80 -3.89 9.30
N LEU A 176 2.05 -3.84 10.61
CA LEU A 176 3.14 -3.05 11.18
C LEU A 176 4.50 -3.51 10.64
N LEU A 177 4.79 -4.81 10.72
CA LEU A 177 6.06 -5.42 10.27
C LEU A 177 6.32 -5.17 8.78
N HIS A 178 5.29 -5.26 7.96
CA HIS A 178 5.39 -5.03 6.52
C HIS A 178 5.26 -3.55 6.12
N GLN A 179 5.09 -2.63 7.07
CA GLN A 179 4.83 -1.21 6.82
C GLN A 179 3.59 -0.98 5.91
N LYS A 180 2.61 -1.89 5.97
CA LYS A 180 1.36 -1.90 5.18
C LYS A 180 0.15 -1.51 6.02
N VAL A 181 0.35 -0.48 6.84
CA VAL A 181 -0.67 0.05 7.72
C VAL A 181 -1.43 1.11 6.92
N ASN A 182 -2.75 0.96 6.79
CA ASN A 182 -3.60 1.96 6.15
C ASN A 182 -3.56 3.28 6.96
N THR A 183 -2.54 4.11 6.73
CA THR A 183 -2.43 5.43 7.34
C THR A 183 -3.40 6.37 6.64
N ARG A 184 -3.84 7.44 7.32
CA ARG A 184 -4.69 8.44 6.65
C ARG A 184 -3.97 9.13 5.51
N LEU A 185 -2.64 9.23 5.56
CA LEU A 185 -1.84 9.65 4.40
C LEU A 185 -2.02 8.71 3.20
N GLN A 186 -1.98 7.39 3.41
CA GLN A 186 -2.25 6.46 2.31
C GLN A 186 -3.69 6.60 1.81
N MET A 187 -4.64 6.89 2.69
CA MET A 187 -6.04 7.11 2.32
C MET A 187 -6.28 8.46 1.62
N SER A 188 -5.53 9.51 1.99
CA SER A 188 -5.63 10.85 1.39
C SER A 188 -5.14 10.86 -0.06
N ILE A 189 -4.24 9.95 -0.43
CA ILE A 189 -3.87 9.72 -1.83
C ILE A 189 -5.09 9.28 -2.66
N TYR A 190 -6.01 8.50 -2.07
CA TYR A 190 -7.21 8.04 -2.77
C TYR A 190 -8.36 9.05 -2.72
N ASN A 191 -8.51 9.77 -1.60
CA ASN A 191 -9.49 10.84 -1.46
C ASN A 191 -9.02 11.87 -0.42
N SER A 192 -8.43 12.96 -0.91
CA SER A 192 -7.88 14.04 -0.09
C SER A 192 -8.94 14.92 0.58
N GLU A 193 -10.17 14.92 0.07
CA GLU A 193 -11.29 15.69 0.64
C GLU A 193 -11.82 15.00 1.91
N LEU A 194 -11.84 13.67 1.94
CA LEU A 194 -12.28 12.87 3.10
C LEU A 194 -11.15 12.57 4.10
N TYR A 195 -9.91 12.47 3.64
CA TYR A 195 -8.78 12.07 4.46
C TYR A 195 -7.69 13.12 4.44
N GLN A 196 -7.40 13.69 5.61
CA GLN A 196 -6.24 14.56 5.83
C GLN A 196 -5.05 13.74 6.36
N ALA A 197 -3.83 14.13 5.99
CA ALA A 197 -2.58 13.48 6.44
C ALA A 197 -2.31 13.62 7.95
N ASN A 198 -3.01 14.56 8.60
CA ASN A 198 -2.82 14.88 10.01
C ASN A 198 -3.38 13.77 10.90
N CYS A 199 -2.75 13.61 12.06
CA CYS A 199 -3.23 12.71 13.09
C CYS A 199 -4.58 13.19 13.58
N LEU A 200 -5.58 12.32 13.56
CA LEU A 200 -6.91 12.61 14.11
C LEU A 200 -6.94 13.01 15.59
N PHE A 201 -5.87 12.69 16.33
CA PHE A 201 -5.83 12.84 17.77
C PHE A 201 -5.05 14.07 18.22
N CYS A 202 -3.91 14.35 17.58
CA CYS A 202 -3.04 15.47 17.97
C CYS A 202 -2.84 16.50 16.86
N LEU A 203 -3.49 16.32 15.71
CA LEU A 203 -3.49 17.22 14.55
C LEU A 203 -2.10 17.49 13.91
N GLN A 204 -1.05 16.85 14.41
CA GLN A 204 0.30 16.85 13.84
C GLN A 204 0.38 15.97 12.59
N ASP A 205 1.32 16.26 11.70
CA ASP A 205 1.56 15.47 10.48
C ASP A 205 1.86 14.00 10.82
N SER A 206 0.93 13.10 10.47
CA SER A 206 1.00 11.67 10.81
C SER A 206 1.46 10.81 9.65
N VAL A 207 2.49 11.28 8.95
CA VAL A 207 3.03 10.65 7.75
C VAL A 207 3.61 9.26 8.06
N ILE A 208 4.11 9.05 9.29
CA ILE A 208 4.93 7.89 9.65
C ILE A 208 4.20 6.88 10.56
N ILE A 209 4.39 5.59 10.28
CA ILE A 209 3.81 4.47 11.03
C ILE A 209 4.15 4.47 12.53
N PRO A 210 5.35 4.89 12.97
CA PRO A 210 5.63 5.04 14.40
C PRO A 210 4.72 6.04 15.11
N HIS A 211 4.35 7.16 14.47
CA HIS A 211 3.37 8.09 15.04
C HIS A 211 1.96 7.49 15.05
N PHE A 212 1.65 6.66 14.05
CA PHE A 212 0.36 5.98 13.96
C PHE A 212 0.10 5.10 15.19
N PHE A 213 1.10 4.36 15.69
CA PHE A 213 0.92 3.45 16.83
C PHE A 213 1.48 3.96 18.15
N PHE A 214 2.60 4.68 18.17
CA PHE A 214 3.40 4.86 19.39
C PHE A 214 3.47 6.31 19.86
N PHE A 215 3.93 7.23 19.00
CA PHE A 215 4.38 8.56 19.45
C PHE A 215 3.34 9.67 19.41
N CYS A 216 2.11 9.37 19.01
CA CYS A 216 1.02 10.32 19.17
C CYS A 216 0.71 10.52 20.66
N PRO A 217 0.59 11.76 21.20
CA PRO A 217 0.39 12.02 22.62
C PRO A 217 -0.68 11.17 23.30
N ILE A 218 -1.84 11.02 22.65
CA ILE A 218 -2.94 10.20 23.17
C ILE A 218 -2.58 8.71 23.20
N LYS A 219 -1.81 8.23 22.22
CA LYS A 219 -1.37 6.82 22.15
C LYS A 219 -0.19 6.54 23.06
N SER A 220 0.70 7.51 23.26
CA SER A 220 1.75 7.40 24.27
C SER A 220 1.14 7.30 25.67
N SER A 221 0.08 8.04 25.97
CA SER A 221 -0.65 7.86 27.24
C SER A 221 -1.21 6.45 27.41
N PHE A 222 -1.70 5.83 26.33
CA PHE A 222 -2.10 4.42 26.36
C PHE A 222 -0.92 3.49 26.67
N TRP A 223 0.22 3.68 26.00
CA TRP A 223 1.40 2.84 26.23
C TRP A 223 1.95 3.01 27.65
N ILE A 224 1.97 4.23 28.18
CA ILE A 224 2.39 4.52 29.57
C ILE A 224 1.47 3.78 30.55
N GLN A 225 0.15 3.89 30.40
CA GLN A 225 -0.79 3.18 31.26
C GLN A 225 -0.66 1.65 31.14
N LEU A 226 -0.40 1.13 29.94
CA LEU A 226 -0.16 -0.30 29.72
C LEU A 226 1.13 -0.77 30.41
N ILE A 227 2.20 0.04 30.35
CA ILE A 227 3.46 -0.21 31.06
C ILE A 227 3.15 -0.27 32.57
N ASP A 228 2.42 0.72 33.09
CA ASP A 228 2.04 0.79 34.49
C ASP A 228 1.13 -0.37 34.93
N GLU A 229 0.34 -0.98 34.04
CA GLU A 229 -0.49 -2.11 34.40
C GLU A 229 0.28 -3.44 34.34
N PHE A 230 1.08 -3.69 33.30
CA PHE A 230 1.58 -5.03 33.00
C PHE A 230 3.10 -5.18 32.98
N LEU A 231 3.86 -4.12 32.69
CA LEU A 231 5.29 -4.20 32.38
C LEU A 231 6.17 -3.69 33.53
N TRP A 232 7.41 -4.14 33.57
CA TRP A 232 8.35 -3.69 34.58
C TRP A 232 8.60 -2.18 34.48
N PRO A 233 8.69 -1.44 35.61
CA PRO A 233 9.01 -0.02 35.58
C PRO A 233 10.33 0.25 34.86
N GLY A 234 10.33 1.21 33.93
CA GLY A 234 11.50 1.57 33.12
C GLY A 234 11.45 1.10 31.68
N ILE A 235 10.51 0.21 31.31
CA ILE A 235 10.26 -0.11 29.90
C ILE A 235 9.76 1.14 29.17
N THR A 236 10.39 1.45 28.04
CA THR A 236 10.10 2.62 27.22
C THR A 236 9.22 2.28 26.01
N ILE A 237 8.54 3.29 25.47
CA ILE A 237 7.74 3.14 24.25
C ILE A 237 8.64 2.73 23.05
N GLN A 238 9.89 3.19 23.04
CA GLN A 238 10.89 2.82 22.03
C GLN A 238 11.22 1.34 22.08
N GLU A 239 11.36 0.76 23.28
CA GLU A 239 11.60 -0.68 23.45
C GLU A 239 10.38 -1.49 23.01
N ILE A 240 9.16 -1.04 23.32
CA ILE A 240 7.93 -1.66 22.83
C ILE A 240 7.87 -1.64 21.29
N GLN A 241 8.17 -0.49 20.67
CA GLN A 241 8.23 -0.39 19.21
C GLN A 241 9.29 -1.34 18.63
N ALA A 242 10.49 -1.36 19.19
CA ALA A 242 11.57 -2.24 18.75
C ALA A 242 11.14 -3.72 18.84
N ALA A 243 10.51 -4.11 19.95
CA ALA A 243 10.03 -5.47 20.15
C ALA A 243 8.96 -5.87 19.13
N LEU A 244 7.98 -5.01 18.88
CA LEU A 244 6.90 -5.27 17.91
C LEU A 244 7.37 -5.26 16.45
N THR A 245 8.40 -4.48 16.12
CA THR A 245 8.96 -4.39 14.77
C THR A 245 10.00 -5.46 14.45
N THR A 246 10.54 -6.13 15.47
CA THR A 246 11.54 -7.22 15.31
C THR A 246 11.03 -8.59 15.74
N LEU A 247 9.85 -8.64 16.37
CA LEU A 247 9.34 -9.81 17.11
C LEU A 247 10.34 -10.37 18.14
N ASN A 248 11.21 -9.52 18.69
CA ASN A 248 12.10 -9.85 19.80
C ASN A 248 11.61 -9.18 21.09
N PHE A 249 11.17 -10.01 22.05
CA PHE A 249 10.58 -9.56 23.31
C PHE A 249 11.49 -9.82 24.53
N GLU A 250 12.75 -10.22 24.32
CA GLU A 250 13.70 -10.55 25.40
C GLU A 250 13.97 -9.38 26.35
N ARG A 251 13.88 -8.15 25.84
CA ARG A 251 14.07 -6.92 26.63
C ARG A 251 12.79 -6.44 27.32
N ILE A 252 11.66 -7.10 27.07
CA ILE A 252 10.37 -6.71 27.65
C ILE A 252 10.10 -7.60 28.86
N SER A 253 10.33 -7.06 30.03
CA SER A 253 10.01 -7.71 31.31
C SER A 253 8.60 -7.33 31.77
N VAL A 254 7.86 -8.31 32.30
CA VAL A 254 6.55 -8.11 32.91
C VAL A 254 6.67 -7.88 34.41
N LYS A 255 5.63 -7.31 35.03
CA LYS A 255 5.56 -7.18 36.49
C LYS A 255 5.50 -8.54 37.19
N PRO A 256 5.95 -8.62 38.46
CA PRO A 256 5.76 -9.81 39.27
C PRO A 256 4.27 -10.17 39.31
N PHE A 257 3.96 -11.46 39.23
CA PHE A 257 2.59 -12.00 39.21
C PHE A 257 1.76 -11.69 37.95
N CYS A 258 2.32 -11.03 36.93
CA CYS A 258 1.66 -10.94 35.63
C CYS A 258 1.66 -12.33 34.97
N PRO A 259 0.50 -12.96 34.72
CA PRO A 259 0.45 -14.32 34.19
C PRO A 259 0.65 -14.37 32.67
N TYR A 260 0.78 -13.21 32.01
CA TYR A 260 0.80 -13.10 30.56
C TYR A 260 2.23 -12.94 30.03
N ALA A 261 2.55 -13.66 28.96
CA ALA A 261 3.82 -13.48 28.27
C ALA A 261 3.92 -12.09 27.60
N PRO A 262 5.10 -11.43 27.60
CA PRO A 262 5.29 -10.10 27.01
C PRO A 262 4.80 -9.97 25.57
N ILE A 263 5.07 -11.00 24.74
CA ILE A 263 4.63 -11.06 23.34
C ILE A 263 3.11 -11.01 23.20
N VAL A 264 2.38 -11.69 24.10
CA VAL A 264 0.92 -11.75 24.07
C VAL A 264 0.33 -10.41 24.47
N ILE A 265 0.86 -9.79 25.53
CA ILE A 265 0.46 -8.45 25.98
C ILE A 265 0.59 -7.45 24.84
N LEU A 266 1.78 -7.36 24.22
CA LEU A 266 2.05 -6.33 23.22
C LEU A 266 1.28 -6.55 21.91
N ILE A 267 1.08 -7.80 21.47
CA ILE A 267 0.28 -8.10 20.27
C ILE A 267 -1.20 -7.76 20.49
N ILE A 268 -1.75 -8.10 21.65
CA ILE A 268 -3.15 -7.77 21.96
C ILE A 268 -3.30 -6.25 22.11
N ALA A 269 -2.39 -5.60 22.84
CA ALA A 269 -2.39 -4.15 23.04
C ALA A 269 -2.40 -3.37 21.72
N ILE A 270 -1.51 -3.68 20.78
CA ILE A 270 -1.49 -2.99 19.48
C ILE A 270 -2.76 -3.24 18.67
N SER A 271 -3.38 -4.40 18.85
CA SER A 271 -4.63 -4.77 18.17
C SER A 271 -5.84 -4.05 18.75
N GLU A 272 -5.94 -3.92 20.08
CA GLU A 272 -6.97 -3.10 20.73
C GLU A 272 -6.81 -1.62 20.39
N LEU A 273 -5.57 -1.12 20.36
CA LEU A 273 -5.26 0.23 19.93
C LEU A 273 -5.72 0.49 18.49
N TRP A 274 -5.44 -0.45 17.58
CA TRP A 274 -5.90 -0.40 16.20
C TRP A 274 -7.43 -0.38 16.12
N LYS A 275 -8.12 -1.30 16.81
CA LYS A 275 -9.57 -1.37 16.82
C LYS A 275 -10.20 -0.08 17.35
N SER A 276 -9.73 0.42 18.50
CA SER A 276 -10.22 1.66 19.11
C SER A 276 -10.09 2.85 18.16
N ARG A 277 -8.95 2.96 17.47
CA ARG A 277 -8.77 4.00 16.45
C ARG A 277 -9.81 3.89 15.33
N TRP A 278 -10.08 2.69 14.81
CA TRP A 278 -11.06 2.55 13.73
C TRP A 278 -12.50 2.77 14.19
N ARG A 279 -12.82 2.45 15.44
CA ARG A 279 -14.10 2.83 16.05
C ARG A 279 -14.25 4.35 16.15
N PHE A 280 -13.17 5.07 16.46
CA PHE A 280 -13.19 6.54 16.39
C PHE A 280 -13.42 7.05 14.96
N VAL A 281 -12.77 6.45 13.96
CA VAL A 281 -12.90 6.88 12.55
C VAL A 281 -14.29 6.58 11.97
N VAL A 282 -14.80 5.37 12.21
CA VAL A 282 -16.01 4.84 11.56
C VAL A 282 -17.25 5.11 12.41
N ASP A 283 -17.19 4.79 13.69
CA ASP A 283 -18.33 4.84 14.60
C ASP A 283 -18.39 6.14 15.42
N GLN A 284 -17.41 7.05 15.22
CA GLN A 284 -17.27 8.31 15.98
C GLN A 284 -17.18 8.12 17.50
N ILE A 285 -16.74 6.95 17.95
CA ILE A 285 -16.58 6.66 19.39
C ILE A 285 -15.28 7.32 19.88
N PRO A 286 -15.32 8.23 20.88
CA PRO A 286 -14.15 8.91 21.39
C PRO A 286 -13.04 7.96 21.85
N PHE A 287 -11.80 8.28 21.48
CA PHE A 287 -10.65 7.51 21.91
C PHE A 287 -10.23 7.93 23.32
N HIS A 288 -10.27 6.99 24.27
CA HIS A 288 -9.74 7.20 25.62
C HIS A 288 -8.71 6.11 25.98
N PRO A 289 -7.48 6.47 26.37
CA PRO A 289 -6.41 5.51 26.67
C PRO A 289 -6.82 4.42 27.67
N ASN A 290 -7.46 4.82 28.78
CA ASN A 290 -7.92 3.92 29.85
C ASN A 290 -8.93 2.87 29.36
N ILE A 291 -9.81 3.22 28.42
CA ILE A 291 -10.78 2.28 27.83
C ILE A 291 -10.04 1.24 26.98
N VAL A 292 -9.01 1.66 26.23
CA VAL A 292 -8.20 0.75 25.40
C VAL A 292 -7.37 -0.18 26.27
N VAL A 293 -6.79 0.32 27.36
CA VAL A 293 -6.10 -0.50 28.36
C VAL A 293 -7.06 -1.52 28.97
N SER A 294 -8.24 -1.09 29.44
CA SER A 294 -9.26 -2.01 29.99
C SER A 294 -9.71 -3.08 28.99
N ALA A 295 -9.86 -2.71 27.71
CA ALA A 295 -10.17 -3.66 26.64
C ALA A 295 -9.02 -4.65 26.40
N THR A 296 -7.77 -4.21 26.52
CA THR A 296 -6.58 -5.06 26.45
C THR A 296 -6.56 -6.06 27.59
N SER A 297 -6.82 -5.61 28.83
CA SER A 297 -6.90 -6.47 30.01
C SER A 297 -8.02 -7.50 29.88
N ALA A 298 -9.19 -7.11 29.38
CA ALA A 298 -10.30 -8.03 29.12
C ALA A 298 -9.95 -9.08 28.05
N ALA A 299 -9.31 -8.67 26.96
CA ALA A 299 -8.88 -9.57 25.89
C ALA A 299 -7.79 -10.55 26.36
N LEU A 300 -6.86 -10.11 27.21
CA LEU A 300 -5.85 -10.95 27.84
C LEU A 300 -6.48 -12.00 28.76
N LYS A 301 -7.40 -11.58 29.65
CA LYS A 301 -8.14 -12.48 30.55
C LYS A 301 -8.91 -13.54 29.78
N LYS A 302 -9.65 -13.13 28.74
CA LYS A 302 -10.40 -14.05 27.88
C LYS A 302 -9.49 -15.08 27.24
N ARG A 303 -8.38 -14.64 26.64
CA ARG A 303 -7.42 -15.54 25.99
C ARG A 303 -6.79 -16.51 27.00
N PHE A 304 -6.36 -16.01 28.15
CA PHE A 304 -5.76 -16.85 29.18
C PHE A 304 -6.72 -17.93 29.66
N ALA A 305 -8.00 -17.59 29.83
CA ALA A 305 -9.03 -18.59 30.13
C ALA A 305 -9.18 -19.63 29.00
N GLU A 306 -9.17 -19.20 27.73
CA GLU A 306 -9.24 -20.11 26.57
C GLU A 306 -8.03 -21.06 26.48
N ASP A 307 -6.81 -20.55 26.70
CA ASP A 307 -5.57 -21.35 26.65
C ASP A 307 -5.58 -22.43 27.76
N HIS A 308 -6.14 -22.14 28.95
CA HIS A 308 -6.22 -23.08 30.08
C HIS A 308 -7.46 -23.97 30.12
N LEU A 309 -8.48 -23.73 29.28
CA LEU A 309 -9.58 -24.69 29.11
C LEU A 309 -9.11 -25.95 28.36
N SER A 310 -8.08 -25.83 27.53
CA SER A 310 -7.44 -26.93 26.80
C SER A 310 -6.68 -27.92 27.69
N ASP A 311 -6.32 -27.53 28.91
CA ASP A 311 -5.55 -28.36 29.84
C ASP A 311 -6.44 -29.35 30.64
N PHE A 312 -7.77 -29.25 30.50
CA PHE A 312 -8.78 -30.07 31.20
C PHE A 312 -9.53 -31.05 30.27
N GLN A 313 -9.03 -31.29 29.06
CA GLN A 313 -9.54 -32.31 28.11
C GLN A 313 -8.48 -33.38 27.85
#